data_AF-A0A1Q5LW34-F1
#
_entry.id   AF-A0A1Q5LW34-F1
#
_cell.length_a   1.000
_cell.length_b   1.000
_cell.length_c   1.000
_cell.angle_alpha   90.00
_cell.angle_beta   90.00
_cell.angle_gamma   90.00
#
_symmetry.space_group_name_H-M   'P 1'
#
loop_
_entity.id
_entity.type
_entity.pdbx_description
1 polymer ?
#
loop_
_entity_poly.entity_id
_entity_poly.type
_entity_poly.pdbx_seq_one_letter_code
_entity_poly.pdbx_strand_id
1 'polypeptide(L)'
;MRRAMLVVALLLATVSGCAQAGLDGGREAGDIPLPGQDWALKDGRVSAAEYRTAMGRFVSCVRDAGYPVSEPILSPADNLTLIYDITPRGEPKTYNNAVQSCNLSHLSMVEPTFVEGRAQVMDAPLRAAVGDCLSRRGVVLTGKERSLKAFARSARDETRVVDCVTGQWARVYPTLPAEVPLRF
;
A
#
# COMPACT_ATOMS: atom_id res chain seq x y z
N MET A 1 -17.22 76.28 8.40
CA MET A 1 -18.07 76.65 9.55
C MET A 1 -18.51 75.38 10.27
N ARG A 2 -18.31 75.30 11.61
CA ARG A 2 -18.95 74.46 12.66
C ARG A 2 -19.17 72.95 12.36
N ARG A 3 -18.43 71.99 12.95
CA ARG A 3 -18.52 71.40 14.32
C ARG A 3 -19.95 71.11 14.84
N ALA A 4 -20.29 69.84 15.02
CA ALA A 4 -20.95 69.19 16.20
C ALA A 4 -21.40 67.75 15.80
N MET A 5 -20.88 66.64 16.35
CA MET A 5 -21.08 66.00 17.68
C MET A 5 -22.37 65.17 17.86
N LEU A 6 -22.22 64.01 18.55
CA LEU A 6 -23.17 63.03 19.13
C LEU A 6 -23.30 61.72 18.33
N VAL A 7 -22.60 60.62 18.70
CA VAL A 7 -22.75 59.68 19.85
C VAL A 7 -24.12 59.00 19.87
N VAL A 8 -24.16 57.70 19.53
CA VAL A 8 -24.90 56.64 20.24
C VAL A 8 -24.20 55.30 19.98
N ALA A 9 -23.72 54.67 21.05
CA ALA A 9 -23.29 53.27 21.11
C ALA A 9 -24.50 52.33 21.28
N LEU A 10 -24.27 51.00 21.25
CA LEU A 10 -25.20 49.86 21.48
C LEU A 10 -25.84 49.31 20.17
N LEU A 11 -25.86 48.00 19.83
CA LEU A 11 -25.77 46.74 20.58
C LEU A 11 -25.32 45.55 19.69
N LEU A 12 -24.65 44.60 20.35
CA LEU A 12 -24.82 43.14 20.28
C LEU A 12 -24.65 42.38 18.96
N ALA A 13 -23.47 41.76 18.86
CA ALA A 13 -23.24 40.34 18.61
C ALA A 13 -24.47 39.50 18.18
N THR A 14 -24.60 39.27 16.88
CA THR A 14 -25.27 38.08 16.36
C THR A 14 -24.21 37.04 16.03
N VAL A 15 -24.36 35.90 16.70
CA VAL A 15 -23.54 34.71 16.59
C VAL A 15 -23.68 34.20 15.15
N SER A 16 -22.72 34.48 14.29
CA SER A 16 -22.54 33.74 13.05
C SER A 16 -22.07 32.34 13.44
N GLY A 17 -23.04 31.46 13.69
CA GLY A 17 -22.82 30.03 13.82
C GLY A 17 -22.31 29.50 12.49
N CYS A 18 -21.00 29.62 12.27
CA CYS A 18 -20.30 28.71 11.40
C CYS A 18 -20.45 27.34 12.05
N ALA A 19 -21.38 26.55 11.53
CA ALA A 19 -21.30 25.12 11.66
C ALA A 19 -19.97 24.73 10.99
N GLN A 20 -18.91 24.60 11.79
CA GLN A 20 -17.77 23.80 11.41
C GLN A 20 -18.32 22.38 11.24
N ALA A 21 -18.74 22.07 10.01
CA ALA A 21 -18.67 20.71 9.54
C ALA A 21 -17.26 20.25 9.88
N GLY A 22 -17.17 19.28 10.80
CA GLY A 22 -15.97 18.50 11.02
C GLY A 22 -15.67 17.81 9.71
N LEU A 23 -15.02 18.53 8.80
CA LEU A 23 -14.13 17.94 7.83
C LEU A 23 -13.04 17.36 8.71
N ASP A 24 -13.17 16.06 8.98
CA ASP A 24 -12.06 15.20 9.35
C ASP A 24 -11.00 15.41 8.26
N GLY A 25 -10.21 16.46 8.46
CA GLY A 25 -9.03 16.75 7.69
C GLY A 25 -8.17 15.53 7.89
N GLY A 26 -8.00 14.77 6.80
CA GLY A 26 -6.99 13.73 6.73
C GLY A 26 -5.72 14.33 7.32
N ARG A 27 -5.26 13.76 8.44
CA ARG A 27 -3.95 14.08 8.98
C ARG A 27 -2.99 13.94 7.81
N GLU A 28 -2.36 15.04 7.43
CA GLU A 28 -1.16 14.98 6.61
C GLU A 28 -0.30 13.86 7.21
N ALA A 29 0.15 12.93 6.36
CA ALA A 29 1.02 11.82 6.73
C ALA A 29 2.43 12.31 7.08
N GLY A 30 2.53 13.43 7.82
CA GLY A 30 3.73 13.88 8.50
C GLY A 30 3.80 13.16 9.84
N ASP A 31 4.79 12.28 9.97
CA ASP A 31 5.27 11.72 11.23
C ASP A 31 4.19 11.15 12.15
N ILE A 32 3.46 10.12 11.71
CA ILE A 32 2.87 9.20 12.67
C ILE A 32 4.03 8.34 13.17
N PRO A 33 4.50 8.49 14.43
CA PRO A 33 5.56 7.65 14.94
C PRO A 33 5.00 6.22 14.96
N LEU A 34 5.66 5.31 14.25
CA LEU A 34 5.38 3.87 14.28
C LEU A 34 6.51 3.21 15.08
N PRO A 35 6.47 3.30 16.43
CA PRO A 35 7.63 3.05 17.29
C PRO A 35 8.25 1.65 17.16
N GLY A 36 7.55 0.70 16.54
CA GLY A 36 8.06 -0.65 16.27
C GLY A 36 8.95 -0.79 15.03
N GLN A 37 9.07 0.26 14.19
CA GLN A 37 9.75 0.20 12.88
C GLN A 37 11.01 1.06 12.79
N ASP A 38 11.26 1.97 13.74
CA ASP A 38 12.40 2.93 13.73
C ASP A 38 13.76 2.26 13.53
N TRP A 39 13.94 1.06 14.09
CA TRP A 39 15.18 0.28 13.98
C TRP A 39 15.58 -0.04 12.54
N ALA A 40 14.60 -0.16 11.61
CA ALA A 40 14.82 -0.45 10.20
C ALA A 40 14.72 0.80 9.31
N LEU A 41 14.19 1.92 9.84
CA LEU A 41 13.92 3.13 9.06
C LEU A 41 14.94 4.26 9.33
N LYS A 42 15.82 4.07 10.33
CA LYS A 42 16.69 5.13 10.88
C LYS A 42 17.59 5.83 9.85
N ASP A 43 18.05 5.13 8.82
CA ASP A 43 18.94 5.66 7.78
C ASP A 43 18.20 6.00 6.47
N GLY A 44 16.87 5.91 6.47
CA GLY A 44 16.02 6.14 5.30
C GLY A 44 16.10 5.03 4.23
N ARG A 45 16.75 3.89 4.51
CA ARG A 45 16.87 2.77 3.57
C ARG A 45 16.61 1.45 4.29
N VAL A 46 15.81 0.58 3.67
CA VAL A 46 15.59 -0.76 4.22
C VAL A 46 16.42 -1.79 3.44
N SER A 47 17.25 -2.54 4.17
CA SER A 47 17.99 -3.69 3.65
C SER A 47 17.09 -4.93 3.51
N ALA A 48 17.56 -5.94 2.77
CA ALA A 48 16.84 -7.20 2.64
C ALA A 48 16.82 -8.01 3.94
N ALA A 49 17.75 -7.77 4.86
CA ALA A 49 17.73 -8.38 6.18
C ALA A 49 16.64 -7.73 7.04
N GLU A 50 16.60 -6.39 7.07
CA GLU A 50 15.59 -5.63 7.82
C GLU A 50 14.17 -5.94 7.34
N TYR A 51 13.94 -5.95 6.02
CA TYR A 51 12.63 -6.30 5.48
C TYR A 51 12.19 -7.72 5.86
N ARG A 52 13.09 -8.72 5.76
CA ARG A 52 12.77 -10.09 6.18
C ARG A 52 12.50 -10.19 7.68
N THR A 53 13.25 -9.47 8.51
CA THR A 53 13.00 -9.42 9.96
C THR A 53 11.68 -8.74 10.29
N ALA A 54 11.34 -7.64 9.63
CA ALA A 54 10.04 -6.97 9.76
C ALA A 54 8.88 -7.90 9.36
N MET A 55 9.01 -8.60 8.24
CA MET A 55 8.04 -9.61 7.80
C MET A 55 7.90 -10.73 8.82
N GLY A 56 9.01 -11.26 9.34
CA GLY A 56 8.98 -12.29 10.39
C GLY A 56 8.27 -11.83 11.66
N ARG A 57 8.49 -10.57 12.08
CA ARG A 57 7.78 -9.97 13.23
C ARG A 57 6.29 -9.80 12.97
N PHE A 58 5.91 -9.35 11.77
CA PHE A 58 4.52 -9.25 11.36
C PHE A 58 3.83 -10.62 11.41
N VAL A 59 4.42 -11.64 10.79
CA VAL A 59 3.89 -13.01 10.76
C VAL A 59 3.76 -13.58 12.17
N SER A 60 4.78 -13.40 13.02
CA SER A 60 4.70 -13.82 14.43
C SER A 60 3.55 -13.15 15.15
N CYS A 61 3.42 -11.82 15.06
CA CYS A 61 2.35 -11.07 15.70
C CYS A 61 0.95 -11.57 15.30
N VAL A 62 0.73 -11.82 14.01
CA VAL A 62 -0.56 -12.32 13.51
C VAL A 62 -0.84 -13.75 14.01
N ARG A 63 0.19 -14.61 14.05
CA ARG A 63 0.09 -15.97 14.62
C ARG A 63 -0.19 -15.95 16.12
N ASP A 64 0.46 -15.06 16.86
CA ASP A 64 0.27 -14.85 18.30
C ASP A 64 -1.14 -14.32 18.62
N ALA A 65 -1.74 -13.57 17.69
CA ALA A 65 -3.15 -13.16 17.74
C ALA A 65 -4.15 -14.28 17.39
N GLY A 66 -3.66 -15.50 17.09
CA GLY A 66 -4.48 -16.69 16.84
C GLY A 66 -4.87 -16.94 15.38
N TYR A 67 -4.29 -16.20 14.43
CA TYR A 67 -4.60 -16.34 13.01
C TYR A 67 -3.50 -17.11 12.26
N PRO A 68 -3.82 -18.22 11.59
CA PRO A 68 -2.84 -18.92 10.76
C PRO A 68 -2.36 -18.05 9.62
N VAL A 69 -1.03 -18.00 9.45
CA VAL A 69 -0.35 -17.32 8.34
C VAL A 69 0.54 -18.32 7.63
N SER A 70 0.51 -18.39 6.31
CA SER A 70 1.45 -19.21 5.54
C SER A 70 2.88 -18.67 5.63
N GLU A 71 3.86 -19.47 5.20
CA GLU A 71 5.24 -18.98 5.12
C GLU A 71 5.35 -17.93 3.99
N PRO A 72 5.98 -16.76 4.25
CA PRO A 72 6.15 -15.75 3.24
C PRO A 72 7.05 -16.23 2.10
N ILE A 73 6.64 -15.92 0.87
CA ILE A 73 7.38 -16.26 -0.35
C ILE A 73 7.60 -15.02 -1.21
N LEU A 74 8.64 -15.03 -2.05
CA LEU A 74 8.93 -13.90 -2.93
C LEU A 74 7.87 -13.79 -4.04
N SER A 75 7.33 -12.59 -4.23
CA SER A 75 6.33 -12.28 -5.24
C SER A 75 6.92 -12.37 -6.65
N PRO A 76 6.38 -13.21 -7.55
CA PRO A 76 6.77 -13.18 -8.95
C PRO A 76 6.45 -11.87 -9.69
N ALA A 77 5.60 -11.00 -9.12
CA ALA A 77 5.21 -9.73 -9.74
C ALA A 77 6.38 -8.74 -9.81
N ASP A 78 7.23 -8.71 -8.78
CA ASP A 78 8.30 -7.73 -8.62
C ASP A 78 9.66 -8.32 -8.18
N ASN A 79 9.70 -9.60 -7.77
CA ASN A 79 10.84 -10.26 -7.13
C ASN A 79 11.42 -9.49 -5.93
N LEU A 80 10.58 -8.77 -5.19
CA LEU A 80 10.95 -8.01 -4.01
C LEU A 80 9.99 -8.24 -2.84
N THR A 81 8.68 -8.11 -3.08
CA THR A 81 7.66 -8.20 -2.04
C THR A 81 7.52 -9.64 -1.56
N LEU A 82 7.37 -9.86 -0.26
CA LEU A 82 7.03 -11.16 0.32
C LEU A 82 5.52 -11.27 0.45
N ILE A 83 4.92 -12.26 -0.21
CA ILE A 83 3.48 -12.54 -0.17
C ILE A 83 3.19 -13.73 0.74
N TYR A 84 1.99 -13.73 1.33
CA TYR A 84 1.54 -14.70 2.32
C TYR A 84 0.01 -14.74 2.33
N ASP A 85 -0.56 -15.82 2.86
CA ASP A 85 -1.99 -15.97 3.11
C ASP A 85 -2.25 -15.90 4.60
N ILE A 86 -3.24 -15.11 5.01
CA ILE A 86 -3.77 -15.14 6.38
C ILE A 86 -5.15 -15.79 6.29
N THR A 87 -5.39 -16.86 7.05
CA THR A 87 -6.71 -17.50 7.10
C THR A 87 -7.63 -16.69 8.00
N PRO A 88 -8.66 -16.01 7.47
CA PRO A 88 -9.57 -15.21 8.31
C PRO A 88 -10.37 -16.13 9.23
N ARG A 89 -10.53 -15.74 10.50
CA ARG A 89 -11.32 -16.49 11.50
C ARG A 89 -12.03 -15.53 12.45
N GLY A 90 -13.18 -15.96 12.98
CA GLY A 90 -13.94 -15.18 13.96
C GLY A 90 -14.62 -13.96 13.37
N GLU A 91 -14.83 -12.94 14.21
CA GLU A 91 -15.54 -11.72 13.84
C GLU A 91 -14.63 -10.80 12.97
N PRO A 92 -15.11 -10.32 11.80
CA PRO A 92 -14.28 -9.59 10.84
C PRO A 92 -13.59 -8.34 11.38
N LYS A 93 -14.25 -7.53 12.22
CA LYS A 93 -13.65 -6.32 12.79
C LYS A 93 -12.50 -6.65 13.74
N THR A 94 -12.66 -7.69 14.56
CA THR A 94 -11.63 -8.19 15.47
C THR A 94 -10.41 -8.69 14.68
N TYR A 95 -10.65 -9.50 13.65
CA TYR A 95 -9.62 -9.95 12.72
C TYR A 95 -8.87 -8.79 12.06
N ASN A 96 -9.60 -7.86 11.44
CA ASN A 96 -9.02 -6.72 10.73
C ASN A 96 -8.19 -5.85 11.67
N ASN A 97 -8.67 -5.58 12.89
CA ASN A 97 -7.94 -4.81 13.89
C ASN A 97 -6.64 -5.49 14.32
N ALA A 98 -6.65 -6.82 14.51
CA ALA A 98 -5.45 -7.56 14.88
C ALA A 98 -4.40 -7.51 13.77
N VAL A 99 -4.79 -7.81 12.52
CA VAL A 99 -3.87 -7.77 11.37
C VAL A 99 -3.34 -6.35 11.13
N GLN A 100 -4.21 -5.34 11.20
CA GLN A 100 -3.81 -3.95 11.02
C GLN A 100 -2.84 -3.50 12.12
N SER A 101 -3.08 -3.85 13.38
CA SER A 101 -2.18 -3.54 14.49
C SER A 101 -0.79 -4.16 14.29
N CYS A 102 -0.73 -5.43 13.88
CA CYS A 102 0.53 -6.10 13.55
C CYS A 102 1.24 -5.42 12.37
N ASN A 103 0.51 -5.05 11.32
CA ASN A 103 1.07 -4.37 10.16
C ASN A 103 1.67 -3.00 10.52
N LEU A 104 0.91 -2.17 11.24
CA LEU A 104 1.35 -0.85 11.72
C LEU A 104 2.55 -0.94 12.67
N SER A 105 2.67 -2.03 13.43
CA SER A 105 3.77 -2.20 14.37
C SER A 105 5.05 -2.69 13.71
N HIS A 106 4.97 -3.42 12.60
CA HIS A 106 6.11 -4.19 12.11
C HIS A 106 6.48 -4.00 10.64
N LEU A 107 5.53 -3.66 9.76
CA LEU A 107 5.73 -3.82 8.32
C LEU A 107 5.31 -2.63 7.47
N SER A 108 4.31 -1.84 7.92
CA SER A 108 3.59 -0.88 7.08
C SER A 108 4.45 0.18 6.40
N MET A 109 5.58 0.58 7.00
CA MET A 109 6.54 1.54 6.41
C MET A 109 7.83 0.86 5.94
N VAL A 110 8.22 -0.25 6.57
CA VAL A 110 9.41 -1.00 6.17
C VAL A 110 9.27 -1.53 4.74
N GLU A 111 8.12 -2.12 4.40
CA GLU A 111 7.90 -2.69 3.07
C GLU A 111 7.91 -1.65 1.93
N PRO A 112 7.14 -0.55 1.96
CA PRO A 112 7.22 0.45 0.90
C PRO A 112 8.63 1.03 0.77
N THR A 113 9.30 1.36 1.89
CA THR A 113 10.68 1.87 1.87
C THR A 113 11.66 0.89 1.21
N PHE A 114 11.48 -0.42 1.45
CA PHE A 114 12.29 -1.47 0.81
C PHE A 114 12.04 -1.56 -0.70
N VAL A 115 10.76 -1.61 -1.10
CA VAL A 115 10.37 -1.87 -2.49
C VAL A 115 10.61 -0.66 -3.39
N GLU A 116 10.27 0.54 -2.93
CA GLU A 116 10.39 1.78 -3.71
C GLU A 116 11.85 2.18 -3.96
N GLY A 117 12.76 1.81 -3.05
CA GLY A 117 14.19 2.02 -3.19
C GLY A 117 14.90 1.07 -4.17
N ARG A 118 14.18 0.19 -4.87
CA ARG A 118 14.77 -0.93 -5.64
C ARG A 118 14.15 -1.10 -7.03
N ALA A 119 14.97 -1.67 -7.93
CA ALA A 119 14.50 -2.07 -9.25
C ALA A 119 13.62 -3.32 -9.14
N GLN A 120 12.34 -3.17 -9.47
CA GLN A 120 11.39 -4.27 -9.56
C GLN A 120 11.57 -5.03 -10.87
N VAL A 121 11.64 -6.36 -10.82
CA VAL A 121 11.76 -7.21 -12.00
C VAL A 121 10.77 -8.36 -11.87
N MET A 122 9.79 -8.38 -12.76
CA MET A 122 8.81 -9.45 -12.86
C MET A 122 9.49 -10.75 -13.29
N ASP A 123 9.11 -11.85 -12.64
CA ASP A 123 9.56 -13.19 -12.98
C ASP A 123 9.23 -13.56 -14.42
N ALA A 124 10.09 -14.38 -15.05
CA ALA A 124 10.05 -14.61 -16.48
C ALA A 124 8.75 -15.27 -16.98
N PRO A 125 8.19 -16.31 -16.32
CA PRO A 125 6.92 -16.92 -16.69
C PRO A 125 5.75 -15.93 -16.59
N LEU A 126 5.64 -15.16 -15.51
CA LEU A 126 4.59 -14.14 -15.36
C LEU A 126 4.70 -13.08 -16.45
N ARG A 127 5.91 -12.57 -16.67
CA ARG A 127 6.20 -11.54 -17.67
C ARG A 127 5.81 -11.97 -19.07
N ALA A 128 6.09 -13.22 -19.44
CA ALA A 128 5.67 -13.76 -20.72
C ALA A 128 4.13 -13.83 -20.81
N ALA A 129 3.46 -14.37 -19.79
CA ALA A 129 2.00 -14.49 -19.77
C ALA A 129 1.28 -13.13 -19.82
N VAL A 130 1.79 -12.13 -19.10
CA VAL A 130 1.28 -10.75 -19.12
C VAL A 130 1.51 -10.12 -20.49
N GLY A 131 2.71 -10.28 -21.08
CA GLY A 131 3.02 -9.79 -22.42
C GLY A 131 2.09 -10.37 -23.49
N ASP A 132 1.83 -11.67 -23.44
CA ASP A 132 0.89 -12.34 -24.34
C ASP A 132 -0.55 -11.83 -24.16
N CYS A 133 -0.98 -11.63 -22.90
CA CYS A 133 -2.30 -11.10 -22.58
C CYS A 133 -2.49 -9.68 -23.16
N LEU A 134 -1.51 -8.80 -22.93
CA LEU A 134 -1.55 -7.42 -23.43
C LEU A 134 -1.52 -7.38 -24.97
N SER A 135 -0.71 -8.22 -25.60
CA SER A 135 -0.63 -8.33 -27.07
C SER A 135 -1.96 -8.78 -27.68
N ARG A 136 -2.65 -9.76 -27.08
CA ARG A 136 -4.01 -10.17 -27.50
C ARG A 136 -5.05 -9.06 -27.32
N ARG A 137 -4.83 -8.14 -26.39
CA ARG A 137 -5.65 -6.93 -26.16
C ARG A 137 -5.22 -5.74 -27.05
N GLY A 138 -4.39 -5.98 -28.06
CA GLY A 138 -3.95 -4.95 -29.03
C GLY A 138 -2.91 -3.96 -28.49
N VAL A 139 -2.25 -4.25 -27.36
CA VAL A 139 -1.16 -3.42 -26.84
C VAL A 139 0.13 -3.74 -27.61
N VAL A 140 0.78 -2.70 -28.15
CA VAL A 140 2.08 -2.82 -28.80
C VAL A 140 3.17 -2.82 -27.72
N LEU A 141 3.89 -3.93 -27.62
CA LEU A 141 5.02 -4.09 -26.68
C LEU A 141 6.35 -3.91 -27.40
N THR A 142 7.35 -3.47 -26.65
CA THR A 142 8.73 -3.30 -27.15
C THR A 142 9.56 -4.57 -27.03
N GLY A 143 9.10 -5.55 -26.23
CA GLY A 143 9.86 -6.76 -25.86
C GLY A 143 10.88 -6.50 -24.75
N LYS A 144 10.95 -5.27 -24.22
CA LYS A 144 11.88 -4.86 -23.15
C LYS A 144 11.19 -4.65 -21.81
N GLU A 145 9.89 -4.89 -21.73
CA GLU A 145 9.11 -4.75 -20.50
C GLU A 145 9.57 -5.80 -19.48
N ARG A 146 10.19 -5.35 -18.38
CA ARG A 146 10.68 -6.24 -17.31
C ARG A 146 9.91 -6.10 -15.99
N SER A 147 9.01 -5.13 -15.87
CA SER A 147 8.28 -4.81 -14.65
C SER A 147 6.86 -4.36 -14.94
N LEU A 148 6.01 -4.33 -13.91
CA LEU A 148 4.64 -3.78 -13.99
C LEU A 148 4.65 -2.35 -14.54
N LYS A 149 5.53 -1.48 -14.02
CA LYS A 149 5.75 -0.11 -14.53
C LYS A 149 6.04 -0.06 -16.02
N ALA A 150 6.89 -0.96 -16.51
CA ALA A 150 7.27 -0.99 -17.91
C ALA A 150 6.08 -1.39 -18.80
N PHE A 151 5.32 -2.40 -18.38
CA PHE A 151 4.08 -2.78 -19.06
C PHE A 151 3.04 -1.66 -19.03
N ALA A 152 2.85 -0.98 -17.89
CA ALA A 152 1.91 0.12 -17.75
C ALA A 152 2.24 1.28 -18.69
N ARG A 153 3.53 1.63 -18.83
CA ARG A 153 3.96 2.64 -19.81
C ARG A 153 3.63 2.24 -21.24
N SER A 154 3.85 0.98 -21.63
CA SER A 154 3.53 0.48 -22.97
C SER A 154 2.01 0.43 -23.20
N ALA A 155 1.24 0.01 -22.20
CA ALA A 155 -0.22 -0.07 -22.26
C ALA A 155 -0.93 1.28 -22.16
N ARG A 156 -0.29 2.28 -21.53
CA ARG A 156 -0.89 3.57 -21.11
C ARG A 156 -2.14 3.38 -20.23
N ASP A 157 -2.21 2.26 -19.52
CA ASP A 157 -3.39 1.77 -18.82
C ASP A 157 -2.95 0.74 -17.76
N GLU A 158 -2.80 1.18 -16.51
CA GLU A 158 -2.40 0.32 -15.39
C GLU A 158 -3.44 -0.76 -15.10
N THR A 159 -4.73 -0.42 -15.18
CA THR A 159 -5.84 -1.36 -14.95
C THR A 159 -5.77 -2.54 -15.91
N ARG A 160 -5.46 -2.30 -17.19
CA ARG A 160 -5.27 -3.38 -18.17
C ARG A 160 -4.09 -4.30 -17.85
N VAL A 161 -3.03 -3.75 -17.26
CA VAL A 161 -1.90 -4.56 -16.79
C VAL A 161 -2.30 -5.37 -15.56
N VAL A 162 -2.99 -4.76 -14.60
CA VAL A 162 -3.54 -5.45 -13.41
C VAL A 162 -4.41 -6.62 -13.84
N ASP A 163 -5.38 -6.42 -14.74
CA ASP A 163 -6.24 -7.48 -15.27
C ASP A 163 -5.44 -8.64 -15.88
N CYS A 164 -4.40 -8.31 -16.66
CA CYS A 164 -3.55 -9.32 -17.28
C CYS A 164 -2.67 -10.03 -16.25
N VAL A 165 -2.28 -9.40 -15.15
CA VAL A 165 -1.53 -10.07 -14.08
C VAL A 165 -2.46 -10.98 -13.30
N THR A 166 -3.57 -10.46 -12.77
CA THR A 166 -4.51 -11.22 -11.95
C THR A 166 -5.17 -12.35 -12.74
N GLY A 167 -5.55 -12.12 -14.00
CA GLY A 167 -6.12 -13.13 -14.88
C GLY A 167 -5.14 -14.22 -15.33
N GLN A 168 -3.82 -14.01 -15.18
CA GLN A 168 -2.80 -15.00 -15.50
C GLN A 168 -2.20 -15.66 -14.25
N TRP A 169 -2.37 -15.06 -13.08
CA TRP A 169 -1.73 -15.47 -11.83
C TRP A 169 -1.96 -16.94 -11.50
N ALA A 170 -3.23 -17.35 -11.37
CA ALA A 170 -3.59 -18.72 -11.01
C ALA A 170 -3.16 -19.77 -12.06
N ARG A 171 -2.98 -19.34 -13.33
CA ARG A 171 -2.48 -20.22 -14.40
C ARG A 171 -0.97 -20.45 -14.29
N VAL A 172 -0.22 -19.41 -13.98
CA VAL A 172 1.25 -19.46 -13.94
C VAL A 172 1.76 -19.93 -12.57
N TYR A 173 1.06 -19.58 -11.50
CA TYR A 173 1.43 -19.83 -10.11
C TYR A 173 0.26 -20.42 -9.31
N PRO A 174 -0.18 -21.65 -9.63
CA PRO A 174 -1.38 -22.25 -9.03
C PRO A 174 -1.28 -22.53 -7.54
N THR A 175 -0.07 -22.55 -6.98
CA THR A 175 0.19 -22.85 -5.56
C THR A 175 0.47 -21.61 -4.71
N LEU A 176 0.45 -20.42 -5.30
CA LEU A 176 0.74 -19.17 -4.59
C LEU A 176 -0.54 -18.47 -4.14
N PRO A 177 -0.45 -17.56 -3.13
CA PRO A 177 -1.56 -16.70 -2.71
C PRO A 177 -2.28 -16.06 -3.91
N ALA A 178 -3.62 -16.07 -3.90
CA ALA A 178 -4.42 -15.51 -4.98
C ALA A 178 -4.46 -13.98 -4.93
N GLU A 179 -4.38 -13.40 -3.74
CA GLU A 179 -4.33 -11.97 -3.51
C GLU A 179 -2.87 -11.51 -3.43
N VAL A 180 -2.48 -10.64 -4.36
CA VAL A 180 -1.10 -10.16 -4.46
C VAL A 180 -1.13 -8.64 -4.59
N PRO A 181 -0.44 -7.90 -3.72
CA PRO A 181 -0.27 -6.48 -3.91
C PRO A 181 0.55 -6.21 -5.18
N LEU A 182 0.01 -5.38 -6.07
CA LEU A 182 0.70 -4.95 -7.29
C LEU A 182 1.15 -3.50 -7.14
N ARG A 183 2.40 -3.21 -7.51
CA ARG A 183 3.02 -1.88 -7.41
C ARG A 183 3.63 -1.48 -8.76
N PHE A 184 3.56 -0.19 -9.10
CA PHE A 184 3.99 0.37 -10.38
C PHE A 184 5.07 1.46 -10.20
#